data_AF-A0A9P0D126-F1
#
_entry.id   AF-A0A9P0D126-F1
#
_cell.length_a   1.000
_cell.length_b   1.000
_cell.length_c   1.000
_cell.angle_alpha   90.00
_cell.angle_beta   90.00
_cell.angle_gamma   90.00
#
_symmetry.space_group_name_H-M   'P 1'
#
loop_
_entity.id
_entity.type
_entity.pdbx_description
1 polymer ?
#
loop_
_entity_poly.entity_id
_entity_poly.type
_entity_poly.pdbx_seq_one_letter_code
_entity_poly.pdbx_strand_id
1 'polypeptide(L)'
;MSFGLEVSLCPTKRGTLKFKEASEESEERKAKKLLNELELGDKKPSVLLREMKNLANDKVTDYFLRTMFLQRLPNTSRAILVASTDNVENLAKMADKIVEINSSDSQYICADQSQSSQSLHKDRLSILEDQMSDLVASVKEYKSSKHFRNRSNSRENLSKTYRYCWYHYKFKENARKCIQPCSFKTCRSITKVGK
;
A
#
# COMPACT_ATOMS: atom_id res chain seq x y z
N MET A 1 40.14 80.00 -31.48
CA MET A 1 38.74 79.84 -31.03
C MET A 1 38.18 78.59 -31.69
N SER A 2 37.34 77.85 -30.95
CA SER A 2 36.67 76.56 -31.30
C SER A 2 37.57 75.32 -31.08
N PHE A 3 37.50 74.56 -29.98
CA PHE A 3 36.43 73.78 -29.29
C PHE A 3 35.88 72.57 -30.07
N GLY A 4 35.92 71.39 -29.43
CA GLY A 4 35.14 70.19 -29.79
C GLY A 4 35.90 68.87 -29.56
N LEU A 5 36.25 68.50 -28.32
CA LEU A 5 35.60 67.46 -27.51
C LEU A 5 35.59 66.04 -28.12
N GLU A 6 36.65 65.31 -27.78
CA GLU A 6 36.82 63.87 -27.91
C GLU A 6 35.93 63.15 -26.88
N VAL A 7 34.82 62.56 -27.34
CA VAL A 7 33.99 61.68 -26.50
C VAL A 7 34.58 60.27 -26.58
N SER A 8 35.55 60.01 -25.71
CA SER A 8 36.03 58.67 -25.42
C SER A 8 34.91 57.83 -24.81
N LEU A 9 34.39 56.90 -25.62
CA LEU A 9 33.50 55.83 -25.18
C LEU A 9 34.28 54.93 -24.21
N CYS A 10 34.03 55.02 -22.91
CA CYS A 10 34.57 54.08 -21.95
C CYS A 10 33.86 52.72 -22.10
N PRO A 11 34.57 51.61 -22.40
CA PRO A 11 33.97 50.29 -22.31
C PRO A 11 33.88 49.89 -20.83
N THR A 12 32.64 49.73 -20.39
CA THR A 12 32.23 49.16 -19.10
C THR A 12 32.97 47.84 -18.83
N LYS A 13 33.73 47.77 -17.74
CA LYS A 13 34.36 46.53 -17.24
C LYS A 13 33.26 45.55 -16.81
N ARG A 14 32.91 44.58 -17.66
CA ARG A 14 32.22 43.35 -17.25
C ARG A 14 33.25 42.25 -17.00
N GLY A 15 33.95 42.35 -15.88
CA GLY A 15 34.88 41.33 -15.40
C GLY A 15 34.25 40.52 -14.28
N THR A 16 34.29 39.18 -14.43
CA THR A 16 34.36 38.19 -13.33
C THR A 16 33.19 38.11 -12.34
N LEU A 17 32.05 37.53 -12.74
CA LEU A 17 31.04 37.02 -11.79
C LEU A 17 30.72 35.52 -11.95
N LYS A 18 30.96 34.92 -13.13
CA LYS A 18 30.49 33.55 -13.41
C LYS A 18 31.21 32.40 -12.70
N PHE A 19 32.43 32.60 -12.17
CA PHE A 19 33.18 31.51 -11.54
C PHE A 19 32.89 31.33 -10.05
N LYS A 20 32.41 32.38 -9.35
CA LYS A 20 32.06 32.29 -7.92
C LYS A 20 30.68 31.67 -7.71
N GLU A 21 29.69 32.08 -8.50
CA GLU A 21 28.32 31.54 -8.42
C GLU A 21 28.24 30.03 -8.65
N ALA A 22 29.00 29.47 -9.61
CA ALA A 22 28.98 28.03 -9.87
C ALA A 22 29.64 27.21 -8.73
N SER A 23 30.63 27.79 -8.05
CA SER A 23 31.28 27.16 -6.89
C SER A 23 30.38 27.22 -5.66
N GLU A 24 29.78 28.39 -5.40
CA GLU A 24 28.85 28.60 -4.28
C GLU A 24 27.58 27.76 -4.44
N GLU A 25 27.02 27.66 -5.65
CA GLU A 25 25.87 26.81 -5.94
C GLU A 25 26.19 25.32 -5.71
N SER A 26 27.41 24.88 -6.06
CA SER A 26 27.87 23.51 -5.80
C SER A 26 28.02 23.24 -4.29
N GLU A 27 28.51 24.22 -3.52
CA GLU A 27 28.67 24.10 -2.07
C GLU A 27 27.34 24.14 -1.32
N GLU A 28 26.44 25.04 -1.69
CA GLU A 28 25.10 25.12 -1.11
C GLU A 28 24.31 23.85 -1.38
N ARG A 29 24.41 23.28 -2.60
CA ARG A 29 23.83 21.98 -2.93
C ARG A 29 24.39 20.86 -2.05
N LYS A 30 25.71 20.82 -1.82
CA LYS A 30 26.33 19.83 -0.92
C LYS A 30 25.84 19.99 0.52
N ALA A 31 25.73 21.23 1.01
CA ALA A 31 25.23 21.51 2.35
C ALA A 31 23.76 21.12 2.51
N LYS A 32 22.90 21.48 1.55
CA LYS A 32 21.48 21.07 1.50
C LYS A 32 21.34 19.56 1.50
N LYS A 33 22.13 18.87 0.67
CA LYS A 33 22.16 17.40 0.60
C LYS A 33 22.60 16.79 1.92
N LEU A 34 23.66 17.34 2.53
CA LEU A 34 24.16 16.91 3.83
C LEU A 34 23.12 17.09 4.93
N LEU A 35 22.26 18.11 4.89
CA LEU A 35 21.26 18.42 5.92
C LEU A 35 19.96 17.63 5.76
N ASN A 36 19.44 17.52 4.53
CA ASN A 36 18.05 17.10 4.31
C ASN A 36 17.88 15.83 3.48
N GLU A 37 18.82 15.50 2.59
CA GLU A 37 18.59 14.47 1.56
C GLU A 37 19.29 13.13 1.86
N LEU A 38 20.21 13.10 2.81
CA LEU A 38 20.89 11.87 3.19
C LEU A 38 20.06 11.05 4.16
N GLU A 39 19.51 9.95 3.65
CA GLU A 39 18.80 8.94 4.42
C GLU A 39 19.64 7.65 4.52
N LEU A 40 19.43 6.89 5.59
CA LEU A 40 20.11 5.61 5.78
C LEU A 40 19.59 4.55 4.79
N GLY A 41 18.27 4.45 4.61
CA GLY A 41 17.64 3.41 3.79
C GLY A 41 18.11 2.00 4.17
N ASP A 42 18.48 1.21 3.17
CA ASP A 42 19.05 -0.14 3.33
C ASP A 42 20.58 -0.15 3.46
N LYS A 43 21.21 1.03 3.48
CA LYS A 43 22.67 1.12 3.53
C LYS A 43 23.18 0.88 4.94
N LYS A 44 24.42 0.38 5.04
CA LYS A 44 25.12 0.29 6.31
C LYS A 44 25.38 1.70 6.90
N PRO A 45 25.18 1.90 8.21
CA PRO A 45 25.56 3.13 8.90
C PRO A 45 26.97 3.64 8.59
N SER A 46 27.98 2.77 8.47
CA SER A 46 29.34 3.18 8.08
C SER A 46 29.44 3.79 6.69
N VAL A 47 28.63 3.31 5.74
CA VAL A 47 28.56 3.85 4.38
C VAL A 47 27.93 5.24 4.40
N LEU A 48 26.84 5.41 5.16
CA LEU A 48 26.20 6.72 5.35
C LEU A 48 27.17 7.75 5.92
N LEU A 49 27.94 7.38 6.97
CA LEU A 49 28.93 8.28 7.56
C LEU A 49 29.98 8.73 6.54
N ARG A 50 30.46 7.82 5.69
CA ARG A 50 31.42 8.16 4.64
C ARG A 50 30.84 9.14 3.63
N GLU A 51 29.59 8.96 3.22
CA GLU A 51 28.89 9.91 2.34
C GLU A 51 28.75 11.28 3.01
N MET A 52 28.40 11.32 4.30
CA MET A 52 28.32 12.57 5.07
C MET A 52 29.67 13.28 5.13
N LYS A 53 30.78 12.57 5.38
CA LYS A 53 32.13 13.14 5.40
C LYS A 53 32.54 13.71 4.04
N ASN A 54 32.28 12.97 2.96
CA ASN A 54 32.60 13.40 1.60
C ASN A 54 31.85 14.69 1.23
N LEU A 55 30.61 14.85 1.71
CA LEU A 55 29.83 16.06 1.47
C LEU A 55 30.23 17.22 2.38
N ALA A 56 30.63 16.93 3.63
CA ALA A 56 31.11 17.94 4.57
C ALA A 56 32.47 18.52 4.17
N ASN A 57 33.37 17.71 3.60
CA ASN A 57 34.70 18.11 3.11
C ASN A 57 35.45 19.00 4.13
N ASP A 58 35.53 18.52 5.37
CA ASP A 58 36.15 19.16 6.55
C ASP A 58 35.55 20.51 7.00
N LYS A 59 34.41 20.94 6.42
CA LYS A 59 33.72 22.18 6.80
C LYS A 59 32.87 22.03 8.07
N VAL A 60 32.76 20.82 8.62
CA VAL A 60 31.86 20.48 9.71
C VAL A 60 32.64 19.82 10.84
N THR A 61 32.42 20.26 12.08
CA THR A 61 33.04 19.67 13.26
C THR A 61 32.61 18.22 13.46
N ASP A 62 33.49 17.37 13.98
CA ASP A 62 33.17 15.98 14.30
C ASP A 62 31.98 15.85 15.27
N TYR A 63 31.83 16.78 16.21
CA TYR A 63 30.69 16.80 17.12
C TYR A 63 29.35 16.99 16.39
N PHE A 64 29.29 17.95 15.47
CA PHE A 64 28.09 18.19 14.68
C PHE A 64 27.80 17.02 13.72
N LEU A 65 28.85 16.51 13.07
CA LEU A 65 28.75 15.33 12.21
C LEU A 65 28.22 14.11 12.98
N ARG A 66 28.72 13.89 14.20
CA ARG A 66 28.24 12.84 15.11
C ARG A 66 26.76 13.03 15.45
N THR A 67 26.36 14.25 15.81
CA THR A 67 24.97 14.54 16.17
C THR A 67 24.03 14.23 15.01
N MET A 68 24.36 14.72 13.81
CA MET A 68 23.61 14.43 12.60
C MET A 68 23.57 12.94 12.24
N PHE A 69 24.71 12.27 12.37
CA PHE A 69 24.82 10.85 12.10
C PHE A 69 23.88 10.04 13.00
N LEU A 70 23.92 10.28 14.32
CA LEU A 70 23.06 9.62 15.30
C LEU A 70 21.58 9.90 15.03
N GLN A 71 21.21 11.13 14.66
CA GLN A 71 19.84 11.52 14.29
C GLN A 71 19.31 10.81 13.05
N ARG A 72 20.16 10.21 12.21
CA ARG A 72 19.77 9.46 11.01
C ARG A 72 19.70 7.95 11.21
N LEU A 73 20.17 7.45 12.34
CA LEU A 73 20.08 6.03 12.65
C LEU A 73 18.68 5.62 13.10
N PRO A 74 18.29 4.35 12.94
CA PRO A 74 17.07 3.81 13.53
C PRO A 74 17.07 4.01 15.05
N ASN A 75 15.87 4.10 15.63
CA ASN A 75 15.70 4.40 17.06
C ASN A 75 16.44 3.40 17.97
N THR A 76 16.45 2.11 17.60
CA THR A 76 17.15 1.06 18.34
C THR A 76 18.66 1.31 18.42
N SER A 77 19.30 1.52 17.27
CA SER A 77 20.74 1.83 17.20
C SER A 77 21.07 3.14 17.90
N ARG A 78 20.24 4.18 17.71
CA ARG A 78 20.46 5.50 18.34
C ARG A 78 20.39 5.43 19.86
N ALA A 79 19.41 4.71 20.42
CA ALA A 79 19.23 4.58 21.86
C ALA A 79 20.45 3.96 22.55
N ILE A 80 21.11 3.01 21.88
CA ILE A 80 22.31 2.34 22.40
C ILE A 80 23.54 3.26 22.28
N LEU A 81 23.67 3.96 21.16
CA LEU A 81 24.91 4.66 20.81
C LEU A 81 25.02 6.08 21.38
N VAL A 82 23.91 6.72 21.73
CA VAL A 82 23.92 8.14 22.16
C VAL A 82 24.80 8.39 23.39
N ALA A 83 24.87 7.42 24.30
CA ALA A 83 25.62 7.52 25.55
C ALA A 83 27.12 7.21 25.40
N SER A 84 27.56 6.59 24.30
CA SER A 84 28.97 6.25 24.10
C SER A 84 29.81 7.52 23.87
N THR A 85 31.00 7.62 24.44
CA THR A 85 31.93 8.74 24.21
C THR A 85 32.88 8.51 23.03
N ASP A 86 32.66 7.46 22.23
CA ASP A 86 33.54 7.10 21.11
C ASP A 86 33.51 8.12 19.97
N ASN A 87 34.51 8.03 19.09
CA ASN A 87 34.50 8.77 17.83
C ASN A 87 33.41 8.28 16.86
N VAL A 88 33.04 9.13 15.91
CA VAL A 88 31.92 8.86 15.00
C VAL A 88 32.18 7.65 14.10
N GLU A 89 33.44 7.35 13.78
CA GLU A 89 33.86 6.19 13.00
C GLU A 89 33.61 4.88 13.74
N ASN A 90 33.93 4.82 15.02
CA ASN A 90 33.69 3.64 15.84
C ASN A 90 32.19 3.48 16.10
N LEU A 91 31.47 4.56 16.35
CA LEU A 91 30.00 4.52 16.45
C LEU A 91 29.37 3.94 15.20
N ALA A 92 29.87 4.29 14.01
CA ALA A 92 29.33 3.74 12.77
C ALA A 92 29.60 2.24 12.61
N LYS A 93 30.79 1.76 13.01
CA LYS A 93 31.08 0.32 13.05
C LYS A 93 30.21 -0.43 14.05
N MET A 94 29.91 0.17 15.20
CA MET A 94 28.99 -0.42 16.19
C MET A 94 27.55 -0.42 15.67
N ALA A 95 27.13 0.68 15.03
CA ALA A 95 25.81 0.79 14.40
C ALA A 95 25.59 -0.28 13.33
N ASP A 96 26.60 -0.58 12.50
CA ASP A 96 26.54 -1.66 11.51
C ASP A 96 26.19 -2.99 12.19
N LYS A 97 26.89 -3.34 13.28
CA LYS A 97 26.65 -4.58 14.03
C LYS A 97 25.25 -4.61 14.65
N ILE A 98 24.80 -3.50 15.22
CA ILE A 98 23.47 -3.41 15.83
C ILE A 98 22.37 -3.60 14.77
N VAL A 99 22.53 -3.00 13.59
CA VAL A 99 21.57 -3.16 12.48
C VAL A 99 21.59 -4.60 11.94
N GLU A 100 22.77 -5.21 11.81
CA GLU A 100 22.90 -6.63 11.41
C GLU A 100 22.24 -7.57 12.41
N ILE A 101 22.43 -7.35 13.72
CA ILE A 101 21.76 -8.12 14.77
C ILE A 101 20.25 -7.95 14.63
N ASN A 102 19.73 -6.72 14.64
CA ASN A 102 18.27 -6.47 14.55
C ASN A 102 17.63 -7.02 13.27
N SER A 103 18.38 -7.09 12.16
CA SER A 103 17.90 -7.70 10.91
C SER A 103 17.88 -9.23 10.99
N SER A 104 18.77 -9.81 11.81
CA SER A 104 18.86 -11.25 12.08
C SER A 104 17.93 -11.67 13.24
N ASP A 105 17.52 -10.72 14.09
CA ASP A 105 16.87 -10.94 15.38
C ASP A 105 15.35 -11.14 15.29
N SER A 106 14.94 -12.00 14.36
CA SER A 106 13.72 -12.77 14.56
C SER A 106 13.94 -13.96 15.53
N GLN A 107 15.14 -14.16 16.10
CA GLN A 107 15.50 -15.42 16.78
C GLN A 107 16.13 -15.34 18.19
N TYR A 108 16.66 -14.22 18.70
CA TYR A 108 17.44 -14.23 19.95
C TYR A 108 17.06 -13.23 21.06
N ILE A 109 16.04 -12.38 20.89
CA ILE A 109 15.60 -11.51 22.00
C ILE A 109 14.68 -12.29 22.96
N CYS A 110 15.24 -12.70 24.10
CA CYS A 110 14.59 -13.11 25.36
C CYS A 110 13.37 -14.05 25.24
N ALA A 111 13.60 -15.33 25.52
CA ALA A 111 12.60 -16.41 25.50
C ALA A 111 11.39 -16.22 26.44
N ASP A 112 11.34 -15.17 27.28
CA ASP A 112 10.26 -15.01 28.26
C ASP A 112 9.16 -14.03 27.81
N GLN A 113 9.48 -12.99 27.02
CA GLN A 113 8.49 -11.96 26.62
C GLN A 113 8.12 -11.99 25.13
N SER A 114 9.04 -12.48 24.30
CA SER A 114 8.85 -12.62 22.85
C SER A 114 7.98 -13.82 22.48
N GLN A 115 8.04 -14.91 23.26
CA GLN A 115 7.19 -16.09 23.09
C GLN A 115 5.71 -15.76 23.29
N SER A 116 5.36 -15.00 24.34
CA SER A 116 3.98 -14.58 24.60
C SER A 116 3.46 -13.61 23.53
N SER A 117 4.29 -12.67 23.08
CA SER A 117 3.88 -11.71 22.04
C SER A 117 3.75 -12.39 20.68
N GLN A 118 4.69 -13.25 20.28
CA GLN A 118 4.62 -14.01 19.02
C GLN A 118 3.48 -15.05 19.02
N SER A 119 3.21 -15.72 20.15
CA SER A 119 2.01 -16.56 20.34
C SER A 119 0.75 -15.73 20.11
N LEU A 120 0.63 -14.57 20.77
CA LEU A 120 -0.55 -13.71 20.63
C LEU A 120 -0.72 -13.20 19.19
N HIS A 121 0.37 -12.86 18.51
CA HIS A 121 0.32 -12.48 17.09
C HIS A 121 -0.09 -13.65 16.19
N LYS A 122 0.40 -14.87 16.46
CA LYS A 122 0.04 -16.09 15.72
C LYS A 122 -1.43 -16.46 15.93
N ASP A 123 -1.91 -16.38 17.17
CA ASP A 123 -3.30 -16.66 17.52
C ASP A 123 -4.24 -15.65 16.86
N ARG A 124 -3.86 -14.36 16.87
CA ARG A 124 -4.61 -13.31 16.15
C ARG A 124 -4.63 -13.52 14.64
N LEU A 125 -3.53 -13.99 14.04
CA LEU A 125 -3.48 -14.32 12.61
C LEU A 125 -4.39 -15.51 12.28
N SER A 126 -4.36 -16.57 13.10
CA SER A 126 -5.26 -17.72 12.94
C SER A 126 -6.73 -17.31 13.02
N ILE A 127 -7.10 -16.48 14.00
CA ILE A 127 -8.47 -15.97 14.13
C ILE A 127 -8.88 -15.14 12.91
N LEU A 128 -7.97 -14.31 12.38
CA LEU A 128 -8.24 -13.51 11.19
C LEU A 128 -8.38 -14.38 9.93
N GLU A 129 -7.57 -15.43 9.80
CA GLU A 129 -7.67 -16.42 8.71
C GLU A 129 -9.02 -17.15 8.75
N ASP A 130 -9.46 -17.57 9.94
CA ASP A 130 -10.77 -18.20 10.14
C ASP A 130 -11.91 -17.23 9.80
N GLN A 131 -11.83 -15.98 10.29
CA GLN A 131 -12.82 -14.94 9.97
C GLN A 131 -12.89 -14.63 8.46
N MET A 132 -11.76 -14.63 7.76
CA MET A 132 -11.74 -14.47 6.30
C MET A 132 -12.37 -15.67 5.61
N SER A 133 -12.09 -16.88 6.07
CA SER A 133 -12.69 -18.11 5.52
C SER A 133 -14.22 -18.10 5.67
N ASP A 134 -14.72 -17.76 6.86
CA ASP A 134 -16.15 -17.67 7.17
C ASP A 134 -16.86 -16.58 6.35
N LEU A 135 -16.20 -15.43 6.19
CA LEU A 135 -16.73 -14.35 5.37
C LEU A 135 -16.81 -14.76 3.89
N VAL A 136 -15.78 -15.45 3.38
CA VAL A 136 -15.77 -15.98 2.01
C VAL A 136 -16.88 -17.02 1.81
N ALA A 137 -17.11 -17.90 2.79
CA ALA A 137 -18.20 -18.88 2.77
C ALA A 137 -19.57 -18.18 2.74
N SER A 138 -19.78 -17.20 3.61
CA SER A 138 -21.02 -16.40 3.68
C SER A 138 -21.34 -15.67 2.38
N VAL A 139 -20.32 -15.09 1.72
CA VAL A 139 -20.48 -14.42 0.42
C VAL A 139 -20.85 -15.41 -0.69
N LYS A 140 -20.25 -16.61 -0.69
CA LYS A 140 -20.60 -17.68 -1.65
C LYS A 140 -22.04 -18.14 -1.47
N GLU A 141 -22.47 -18.36 -0.24
CA GLU A 141 -23.85 -18.76 0.07
C GLU A 141 -24.86 -17.69 -0.35
N TYR A 142 -24.60 -16.42 -0.03
CA TYR A 142 -25.46 -15.31 -0.45
C TYR A 142 -25.62 -15.21 -1.97
N LYS A 143 -24.54 -15.44 -2.73
CA LYS A 143 -24.57 -15.48 -4.21
C LYS A 143 -25.35 -16.69 -4.73
N SER A 144 -25.17 -17.86 -4.13
CA SER A 144 -25.92 -19.07 -4.50
C SER A 144 -27.42 -18.93 -4.23
N SER A 145 -27.79 -18.33 -3.10
CA SER A 145 -29.19 -18.15 -2.68
C SER A 145 -29.96 -17.18 -3.60
N LYS A 146 -29.29 -16.21 -4.22
CA LYS A 146 -29.88 -15.38 -5.28
C LYS A 146 -30.25 -16.17 -6.55
N HIS A 147 -29.58 -17.28 -6.85
CA HIS A 147 -29.88 -18.10 -8.03
C HIS A 147 -31.04 -19.08 -7.81
N PHE A 148 -31.39 -19.41 -6.56
CA PHE A 148 -32.50 -20.34 -6.28
C PHE A 148 -33.89 -19.69 -6.31
N ARG A 149 -34.00 -18.36 -6.38
CA ARG A 149 -35.29 -17.67 -6.37
C ARG A 149 -35.97 -17.48 -7.73
N ASN A 150 -35.45 -18.09 -8.81
CA ASN A 150 -36.07 -17.95 -10.12
C ASN A 150 -36.59 -19.25 -10.73
N ARG A 151 -37.14 -20.15 -9.91
CA ARG A 151 -38.14 -21.10 -10.40
C ARG A 151 -39.52 -20.46 -10.31
N SER A 152 -39.67 -19.33 -11.01
CA SER A 152 -40.96 -18.68 -11.23
C SER A 152 -41.88 -19.71 -11.88
N ASN A 153 -42.88 -20.13 -11.11
CA ASN A 153 -43.89 -21.11 -11.45
C ASN A 153 -44.74 -20.55 -12.60
N SER A 154 -44.22 -20.59 -13.83
CA SER A 154 -44.86 -20.08 -15.05
C SER A 154 -46.00 -21.00 -15.54
N ARG A 155 -46.76 -21.56 -14.60
CA ARG A 155 -47.90 -22.44 -14.88
C ARG A 155 -49.24 -21.80 -14.51
N GLU A 156 -49.25 -20.70 -13.76
CA GLU A 156 -50.51 -20.17 -13.21
C GLU A 156 -51.08 -18.94 -13.93
N ASN A 157 -50.29 -18.19 -14.73
CA ASN A 157 -50.78 -16.92 -15.30
C ASN A 157 -51.14 -16.93 -16.79
N LEU A 158 -50.90 -18.02 -17.54
CA LEU A 158 -51.36 -18.09 -18.95
C LEU A 158 -52.88 -18.29 -19.08
N SER A 159 -53.60 -18.56 -17.99
CA SER A 159 -55.04 -18.86 -18.01
C SER A 159 -55.93 -17.62 -18.10
N LYS A 160 -55.41 -16.40 -17.87
CA LYS A 160 -56.24 -15.18 -17.86
C LYS A 160 -56.34 -14.50 -19.23
N THR A 161 -55.36 -14.71 -20.10
CA THR A 161 -55.30 -14.05 -21.42
C THR A 161 -55.78 -14.95 -22.57
N TYR A 162 -55.87 -16.26 -22.35
CA TYR A 162 -56.24 -17.22 -23.39
C TYR A 162 -57.52 -17.97 -23.02
N ARG A 163 -58.40 -18.14 -24.00
CA ARG A 163 -59.65 -18.94 -23.93
C ARG A 163 -59.42 -20.43 -23.61
N TYR A 164 -58.16 -20.87 -23.61
CA TYR A 164 -57.73 -22.24 -23.42
C TYR A 164 -56.64 -22.34 -22.32
N CYS A 165 -56.66 -23.40 -21.51
CA CYS A 165 -55.65 -23.63 -20.48
C CYS A 165 -54.28 -23.97 -21.10
N TRP A 166 -53.21 -23.88 -20.30
CA TRP A 166 -51.83 -24.14 -20.77
C TRP A 166 -51.66 -25.51 -21.47
N TYR A 167 -52.31 -26.55 -20.98
CA TYR A 167 -52.25 -27.88 -21.59
C TYR A 167 -52.86 -27.89 -23.01
N HIS A 168 -54.00 -27.24 -23.21
CA HIS A 168 -54.63 -27.13 -24.53
C HIS A 168 -53.93 -26.11 -25.45
N TYR A 169 -53.28 -25.09 -24.89
CA TYR A 169 -52.42 -24.19 -25.67
C TYR A 169 -51.22 -24.94 -26.27
N LYS A 170 -50.54 -25.77 -25.47
CA LYS A 170 -49.33 -26.47 -25.90
C LYS A 170 -49.60 -27.75 -26.70
N PHE A 171 -50.61 -28.52 -26.32
CA PHE A 171 -50.84 -29.86 -26.87
C PHE A 171 -52.13 -30.00 -27.70
N LYS A 172 -52.97 -28.95 -27.76
CA LYS A 172 -54.24 -28.94 -28.50
C LYS A 172 -55.11 -30.15 -28.13
N GLU A 173 -55.68 -30.86 -29.11
CA GLU A 173 -56.57 -32.01 -28.93
C GLU A 173 -55.91 -33.20 -28.22
N ASN A 174 -54.57 -33.26 -28.18
CA ASN A 174 -53.81 -34.31 -27.52
C ASN A 174 -53.59 -34.05 -26.00
N ALA A 175 -54.17 -32.98 -25.45
CA ALA A 175 -54.04 -32.68 -24.04
C ALA A 175 -54.76 -33.73 -23.17
N ARG A 176 -53.99 -34.37 -22.28
CA ARG A 176 -54.52 -35.40 -21.35
C ARG A 176 -55.08 -34.82 -20.05
N LYS A 177 -54.89 -33.52 -19.81
CA LYS A 177 -55.31 -32.84 -18.58
C LYS A 177 -55.91 -31.50 -18.96
N CYS A 178 -57.04 -31.17 -18.33
CA CYS A 178 -57.67 -29.87 -18.47
C CYS A 178 -57.80 -29.18 -17.10
N ILE A 179 -57.60 -27.86 -17.08
CA ILE A 179 -57.79 -27.00 -15.91
C ILE A 179 -58.88 -26.00 -16.29
N GLN A 180 -59.94 -25.92 -15.48
CA GLN A 180 -61.02 -24.95 -15.68
C GLN A 180 -60.62 -23.58 -15.11
N PRO A 181 -61.06 -22.46 -15.73
CA PRO A 181 -61.95 -22.38 -16.88
C PRO A 181 -61.22 -22.56 -18.23
N CYS A 182 -61.65 -23.54 -19.04
CA CYS A 182 -61.08 -23.77 -20.38
C CYS A 182 -62.20 -24.06 -21.38
N SER A 183 -62.28 -23.28 -22.46
CA SER A 183 -63.34 -23.42 -23.48
C SER A 183 -62.97 -24.38 -24.63
N PHE A 184 -62.02 -25.29 -24.43
CA PHE A 184 -61.61 -26.24 -25.47
C PHE A 184 -62.62 -27.40 -25.56
N LYS A 185 -63.04 -27.76 -26.79
CA LYS A 185 -64.19 -28.65 -27.04
C LYS A 185 -64.11 -30.04 -26.38
N THR A 186 -62.91 -30.54 -26.11
CA THR A 186 -62.66 -31.88 -25.54
C THR A 186 -62.16 -31.87 -24.09
N CYS A 187 -62.35 -30.76 -23.36
CA CYS A 187 -61.88 -30.61 -21.98
C CYS A 187 -62.60 -31.58 -21.02
N ARG A 188 -61.99 -32.73 -20.75
CA ARG A 188 -62.40 -33.63 -19.66
C ARG A 188 -61.83 -33.09 -18.34
N SER A 189 -62.70 -32.53 -17.51
CA SER A 189 -62.34 -32.02 -16.18
C SER A 189 -61.82 -33.16 -15.32
N ILE A 190 -60.61 -33.05 -14.79
CA ILE A 190 -60.21 -33.88 -13.65
C ILE A 190 -60.80 -33.19 -12.43
N THR A 191 -62.01 -33.58 -12.04
CA THR A 191 -62.54 -33.21 -10.73
C THR A 191 -61.59 -33.78 -9.68
N LYS A 192 -60.91 -32.89 -8.95
CA LYS A 192 -60.20 -33.24 -7.73
C LYS A 192 -61.25 -33.77 -6.75
N VAL A 193 -61.37 -35.08 -6.59
CA VAL A 193 -61.96 -35.65 -5.39
C VAL A 193 -60.94 -35.39 -4.29
N GLY A 194 -61.24 -34.43 -3.43
CA GLY A 194 -60.56 -34.28 -2.15
C GLY A 194 -60.99 -35.43 -1.24
N LYS A 195 -59.98 -36.06 -0.60
CA LYS A 195 -60.03 -37.05 0.49
C LYS A 195 -61.29 -37.89 0.62
#